data_AF-A0A6L4ZNP4-F1
#
_entry.id   AF-A0A6L4ZNP4-F1
#
_cell.length_a   1.000
_cell.length_b   1.000
_cell.length_c   1.000
_cell.angle_alpha   90.00
_cell.angle_beta   90.00
_cell.angle_gamma   90.00
#
_symmetry.space_group_name_H-M   'P 1'
#
loop_
_entity.id
_entity.type
_entity.pdbx_description
1 polymer ?
#
loop_
_entity_poly.entity_id
_entity_poly.type
_entity_poly.pdbx_seq_one_letter_code
_entity_poly.pdbx_strand_id
1 'polypeptide(L)' 'MPRMDGYELTSVLRADTSCQHIPIIMLTSRSEEKHKRKAFEVGATEYLVKPYEEEVLINLISKLSTKNS' A
#
# COMPACT_ATOMS: atom_id res chain seq x y z
N MET A 1 10.01 -4.31 9.73
CA MET A 1 10.79 -3.08 9.85
C MET A 1 10.89 -2.74 11.34
N PRO A 2 12.10 -2.75 11.95
CA PRO A 2 12.25 -2.70 13.42
C PRO A 2 12.14 -1.29 14.03
N ARG A 3 12.22 -0.23 13.22
CA ARG A 3 12.22 1.17 13.70
C ARG A 3 11.05 2.02 13.22
N MET A 4 10.40 1.60 12.15
CA MET A 4 9.30 2.30 11.49
C MET A 4 8.34 1.25 10.99
N ASP A 5 7.03 1.47 11.09
CA ASP A 5 6.05 0.56 10.50
C ASP A 5 5.57 1.00 9.11
N GLY A 6 4.77 0.14 8.47
CA GLY A 6 4.27 0.43 7.12
C GLY A 6 3.32 1.64 7.08
N TYR A 7 2.63 1.96 8.17
CA TYR A 7 1.73 3.11 8.22
C TYR A 7 2.51 4.41 8.29
N GLU A 8 3.54 4.46 9.15
CA GLU A 8 4.42 5.61 9.30
C GLU A 8 5.13 5.93 7.97
N LEU A 9 5.69 4.92 7.31
CA LEU A 9 6.32 5.09 6.01
C LEU A 9 5.33 5.63 4.97
N THR A 10 4.11 5.08 4.93
CA THR A 10 3.08 5.54 3.99
C THR A 10 2.73 7.01 4.25
N SER A 11 2.57 7.40 5.52
CA SER A 11 2.29 8.79 5.90
C SER A 11 3.42 9.74 5.48
N VAL A 12 4.68 9.33 5.66
CA VAL A 12 5.85 10.12 5.24
C VAL A 12 5.87 10.29 3.72
N LEU A 13 5.66 9.22 2.96
CA LEU A 13 5.65 9.27 1.49
C LEU A 13 4.49 10.11 0.95
N ARG A 14 3.35 10.18 1.65
CA ARG A 14 2.22 11.01 1.26
C ARG A 14 2.40 12.48 1.61
N ALA A 15 3.20 12.80 2.62
CA ALA A 15 3.58 14.18 2.94
C ALA A 15 4.63 14.75 1.98
N ASP A 16 5.42 13.90 1.32
CA ASP A 16 6.42 14.31 0.34
C ASP A 16 5.76 14.53 -1.05
N THR A 17 5.76 15.78 -1.51
CA THR A 17 5.19 16.17 -2.82
C THR A 17 5.83 15.45 -4.01
N SER A 18 7.09 15.03 -3.88
CA SER A 18 7.77 14.25 -4.92
C SER A 18 7.28 12.79 -4.97
N CYS A 19 6.74 12.27 -3.87
CA CYS A 19 6.29 10.89 -3.75
C CYS A 19 4.76 10.72 -3.71
N GLN A 20 4.01 11.81 -3.52
CA GLN A 20 2.54 11.76 -3.32
C GLN A 20 1.78 11.02 -4.43
N HIS A 21 2.31 11.05 -5.66
CA HIS A 21 1.69 10.45 -6.85
C HIS A 21 2.02 8.96 -7.01
N ILE A 22 3.01 8.44 -6.26
CA ILE A 22 3.46 7.06 -6.38
C ILE A 22 2.40 6.13 -5.74
N PRO A 23 1.86 5.13 -6.47
CA PRO A 23 0.94 4.15 -5.89
C PRO A 23 1.62 3.31 -4.80
N ILE A 24 0.93 3.09 -3.68
CA ILE A 24 1.45 2.30 -2.54
C ILE A 24 0.55 1.09 -2.33
N ILE A 25 1.11 -0.12 -2.47
CA ILE A 25 0.44 -1.37 -2.09
C ILE A 25 0.99 -1.82 -0.74
N MET A 26 0.13 -1.88 0.29
CA MET A 26 0.54 -2.40 1.60
C MET A 26 0.36 -3.91 1.64
N LEU A 27 1.48 -4.64 1.72
CA LEU A 27 1.50 -6.09 1.81
C LEU A 27 1.78 -6.56 3.24
N THR A 28 0.86 -7.32 3.85
CA THR A 28 0.93 -7.62 5.30
C THR A 28 0.24 -8.93 5.69
N SER A 29 0.57 -9.50 6.85
CA SER A 29 -0.16 -10.63 7.44
C SER A 29 -1.37 -10.20 8.29
N ARG A 30 -1.57 -8.89 8.48
CA ARG A 30 -2.67 -8.34 9.29
C ARG A 30 -3.95 -8.28 8.48
N SER A 31 -4.86 -9.24 8.70
CA SER A 31 -6.13 -9.35 7.96
C SER A 31 -7.28 -8.54 8.56
N GLU A 32 -7.18 -8.08 9.81
CA GLU A 32 -8.29 -7.41 10.48
C GLU A 32 -8.66 -6.07 9.79
N GLU A 33 -9.97 -5.81 9.66
CA GLU A 33 -10.49 -4.61 8.99
C GLU A 33 -9.97 -3.29 9.57
N LYS A 34 -9.67 -3.25 10.88
CA LYS A 34 -9.06 -2.07 11.52
C LYS A 34 -7.71 -1.70 10.87
N HIS A 35 -6.92 -2.70 10.47
CA HIS A 35 -5.60 -2.51 9.87
C HIS A 35 -5.71 -2.06 8.42
N LYS A 36 -6.67 -2.61 7.69
CA LYS A 36 -7.00 -2.22 6.32
C LYS A 36 -7.51 -0.78 6.26
N ARG A 37 -8.49 -0.43 7.11
CA ARG A 37 -8.98 0.94 7.23
C ARG A 37 -7.86 1.92 7.55
N LYS A 38 -7.01 1.59 8.53
CA LYS A 38 -5.87 2.44 8.89
C LYS A 38 -4.89 2.64 7.72
N ALA A 39 -4.63 1.61 6.92
CA ALA A 39 -3.76 1.71 5.75
C ALA A 39 -4.29 2.72 4.72
N PHE A 40 -5.59 2.66 4.43
CA PHE A 40 -6.21 3.60 3.50
C PHE A 40 -6.26 5.03 4.06
N GLU A 41 -6.55 5.20 5.36
CA GLU A 41 -6.52 6.50 6.03
C GLU A 41 -5.15 7.19 5.93
N VAL A 42 -4.05 6.44 6.00
CA VAL A 42 -2.69 7.00 5.85
C VAL A 42 -2.25 7.15 4.39
N GLY A 43 -3.10 6.76 3.43
CA GLY A 43 -2.91 6.98 2.00
C GLY A 43 -2.35 5.80 1.20
N ALA A 44 -2.46 4.56 1.69
CA ALA A 44 -2.21 3.40 0.86
C ALA A 44 -3.20 3.37 -0.32
N THR A 45 -2.75 2.92 -1.49
CA THR A 45 -3.58 2.79 -2.69
C THR A 45 -4.32 1.46 -2.70
N GLU A 46 -3.63 0.38 -2.32
CA GLU A 46 -4.18 -0.98 -2.24
C GLU A 46 -3.65 -1.68 -0.98
N TYR A 47 -4.38 -2.68 -0.49
CA TYR A 47 -4.05 -3.45 0.70
C TYR A 47 -4.18 -4.94 0.42
N LEU A 48 -3.08 -5.69 0.55
CA LEU A 48 -3.01 -7.11 0.21
C LEU A 48 -2.54 -7.93 1.42
N VAL A 49 -3.33 -8.93 1.78
CA VAL A 49 -3.10 -9.79 2.94
C VAL A 49 -2.41 -11.08 2.52
N LYS A 50 -1.47 -11.57 3.33
CA LYS A 50 -0.82 -12.87 3.14
C LYS A 50 -1.65 -14.02 3.75
N PRO A 51 -1.65 -15.22 3.12
CA PRO A 51 -1.10 -15.51 1.80
C PRO A 51 -1.98 -14.92 0.69
N TYR A 52 -1.35 -14.54 -0.42
CA TYR A 52 -2.02 -14.07 -1.63
C TYR A 52 -1.53 -14.88 -2.83
N GLU A 53 -2.35 -14.94 -3.88
CA GLU A 53 -1.96 -15.53 -5.15
C GLU A 53 -1.11 -14.54 -5.96
N GLU A 54 -0.05 -15.02 -6.62
CA GLU A 54 0.86 -14.18 -7.39
C GLU A 54 0.13 -13.37 -8.47
N GLU A 55 -0.88 -13.98 -9.11
CA GLU A 55 -1.71 -13.34 -10.12
C GLU A 55 -2.43 -12.10 -9.58
N VAL A 56 -2.90 -12.13 -8.33
CA VAL A 56 -3.53 -10.97 -7.69
C VAL A 56 -2.55 -9.81 -7.58
N LEU A 57 -1.30 -10.07 -7.16
CA LEU A 57 -0.29 -9.02 -7.05
C LEU A 57 0.10 -8.47 -8.43
N ILE A 58 0.30 -9.33 -9.42
CA ILE A 58 0.63 -8.93 -10.80
C ILE A 58 -0.49 -8.06 -11.39
N ASN A 59 -1.74 -8.43 -11.18
CA ASN A 59 -2.90 -7.65 -11.61
C ASN A 59 -2.95 -6.28 -10.95
N LEU A 60 -2.67 -6.19 -9.64
CA LEU A 60 -2.61 -4.91 -8.93
C LEU A 60 -1.48 -4.01 -9.48
N ILE A 61 -0.28 -4.55 -9.68
CA ILE A 61 0.85 -3.80 -10.23
C ILE A 61 0.51 -3.29 -11.65
N SER A 62 -0.05 -4.13 -12.50
CA SER A 62 -0.44 -3.76 -13.86
C SER A 62 -1.50 -2.67 -13.87
N LYS A 63 -2.54 -2.81 -13.03
CA LYS A 63 -3.61 -1.81 -12.83
C LYS A 63 -3.05 -0.45 -12.39
N LEU A 64 -2.06 -0.44 -11.50
CA LEU A 64 -1.51 0.80 -10.94
C LEU A 64 -0.43 1.45 -11.82
N SER A 65 0.32 0.66 -12.60
CA SER A 65 1.34 1.17 -13.53
C SER A 65 0.70 1.93 -14.71
N THR A 66 -0.46 1.47 -15.17
CA THR A 66 -1.12 2.02 -16.37
C THR A 66 -1.84 3.36 -16.11
N LYS A 67 -2.01 3.76 -14.85
CA LYS A 67 -2.71 5.00 -14.47
C LYS A 67 -1.87 6.29 -14.60
N ASN A 68 -0.61 6.19 -15.05
CA ASN A 68 0.31 7.33 -15.19
C ASN A 68 0.53 7.78 -16.65
N SER A 69 -0.40 7.44 -17.56
CA SER A 69 -0.38 7.87 -18.97
C SER A 69 -1.53 8.82 -19.30
#